data_AF-A0A2S3U8Y3-F1
#
_entry.id   AF-A0A2S3U8Y3-F1
#
_cell.length_a   1.000
_cell.length_b   1.000
_cell.length_c   1.000
_cell.angle_alpha   90.00
_cell.angle_beta   90.00
_cell.angle_gamma   90.00
#
_symmetry.space_group_name_H-M   'P 1'
#
loop_
_entity.id
_entity.type
_entity.pdbx_description
1 polymer ?
#
loop_
_entity_poly.entity_id
_entity_poly.type
_entity_poly.pdbx_seq_one_letter_code
_entity_poly.pdbx_strand_id
1 'polypeptide(L)'
;MNASTTPTVEVSDLRGTNAGWSLTVAQGQQFNTATDASGSALTNAALTVASTKVSSDSTVNTGNATLTPGTTTSGTTTNGAAGTVASASDGDGNGISTFTFGSSTLAVPGATTKLAKAYTTTLTWNLGDTPSN
;
A
#
# COMPACT_ATOMS: atom_id res chain seq x y z
N MET A 1 -21.24 2.14 3.90
CA MET A 1 -20.12 1.21 3.71
C MET A 1 -19.53 0.95 5.08
N ASN A 2 -19.51 -0.31 5.54
CA ASN A 2 -18.89 -0.64 6.82
C ASN A 2 -17.38 -0.57 6.61
N ALA A 3 -16.75 0.53 7.04
CA ALA A 3 -15.30 0.63 7.02
C ALA A 3 -14.77 -0.42 8.01
N SER A 4 -14.03 -1.41 7.51
CA SER A 4 -13.24 -2.27 8.40
C SER A 4 -12.28 -1.38 9.18
N THR A 5 -12.33 -1.44 10.50
CA THR A 5 -11.39 -0.70 11.35
C THR A 5 -9.99 -1.28 11.30
N THR A 6 -9.82 -2.46 10.69
CA THR A 6 -8.52 -3.10 10.47
C THR A 6 -8.46 -3.63 9.03
N PRO A 7 -7.81 -2.94 8.08
CA PRO A 7 -7.61 -3.44 6.73
C PRO A 7 -6.77 -4.72 6.76
N THR A 8 -7.22 -5.77 6.06
CA THR A 8 -6.60 -7.10 6.01
C THR A 8 -6.37 -7.51 4.55
N VAL A 9 -5.23 -8.14 4.29
CA VAL A 9 -4.93 -8.79 3.00
C VAL A 9 -4.56 -10.25 3.28
N GLU A 10 -5.07 -11.14 2.45
CA GLU A 10 -4.69 -12.55 2.41
C GLU A 10 -4.00 -12.83 1.06
N VAL A 11 -2.84 -13.47 1.13
CA VAL A 11 -2.12 -14.01 -0.02
C VAL A 11 -2.26 -15.53 0.03
N SER A 12 -2.89 -16.11 -1.00
CA SER A 12 -3.10 -17.54 -1.15
C SER A 12 -2.28 -18.04 -2.33
N ASP A 13 -1.09 -18.56 -2.05
CA ASP A 13 -0.18 -19.08 -3.07
C ASP A 13 -0.29 -20.59 -3.18
N LEU A 14 -0.92 -21.04 -4.25
CA LEU A 14 -1.17 -22.45 -4.56
C LEU A 14 -0.45 -22.89 -5.84
N ARG A 15 0.60 -22.16 -6.25
CA ARG A 15 1.34 -22.47 -7.49
C ARG A 15 2.11 -23.79 -7.40
N GLY A 16 2.44 -24.25 -6.19
CA GLY A 16 3.11 -25.52 -5.94
C GLY A 16 4.62 -25.51 -6.25
N THR A 17 5.14 -24.42 -6.82
CA THR A 17 6.58 -24.22 -7.06
C THR A 17 7.34 -23.83 -5.81
N ASN A 18 6.62 -23.36 -4.77
CA ASN A 18 7.20 -22.78 -3.56
C ASN A 18 8.08 -21.55 -3.80
N ALA A 19 7.98 -20.95 -5.00
CA ALA A 19 8.71 -19.74 -5.36
C ALA A 19 8.24 -18.55 -4.53
N GLY A 20 9.15 -17.63 -4.23
CA GLY A 20 8.82 -16.43 -3.45
C GLY A 20 7.80 -15.51 -4.13
N TRP A 21 7.35 -14.51 -3.37
CA TRP A 21 6.47 -13.45 -3.85
C TRP A 21 6.73 -12.14 -3.10
N SER A 22 6.30 -11.03 -3.69
CA SER A 22 6.39 -9.69 -3.12
C SER A 22 5.06 -8.95 -3.28
N LEU A 23 4.46 -8.58 -2.14
CA LEU A 23 3.30 -7.71 -2.06
C LEU A 23 3.78 -6.26 -1.91
N THR A 24 3.43 -5.45 -2.90
CA THR A 24 3.81 -4.04 -2.98
C THR A 24 2.60 -3.15 -3.03
N VAL A 25 2.76 -1.91 -2.56
CA VAL A 25 1.73 -0.88 -2.64
C VAL A 25 2.34 0.42 -3.15
N ALA A 26 1.62 1.09 -4.05
CA ALA A 26 1.97 2.39 -4.58
C ALA A 26 0.81 3.36 -4.38
N GLN A 27 1.12 4.62 -4.12
CA GLN A 27 0.12 5.68 -4.05
C GLN A 27 -0.06 6.32 -5.43
N GLY A 28 -1.31 6.55 -5.82
CA GLY A 28 -1.67 7.41 -6.95
C GLY A 28 -1.39 8.88 -6.62
N GLN A 29 -2.35 9.77 -6.85
CA GLN A 29 -2.18 11.18 -6.51
C GLN A 29 -2.02 11.43 -5.00
N GLN A 30 -1.61 12.64 -4.62
CA GLN A 30 -1.69 13.08 -3.23
C GLN A 30 -3.14 12.96 -2.71
N PHE A 31 -3.30 12.95 -1.39
CA PHE A 31 -4.60 13.12 -0.76
C PHE A 31 -5.23 14.44 -1.20
N ASN A 32 -6.33 14.37 -1.94
CA ASN A 32 -6.98 15.54 -2.52
C ASN A 32 -8.47 15.57 -2.15
N THR A 33 -9.05 16.78 -2.09
CA THR A 33 -10.49 16.94 -1.83
C THR A 33 -11.39 16.59 -3.02
N ALA A 34 -10.80 16.34 -4.18
CA ALA A 34 -11.45 15.84 -5.37
C ALA A 34 -10.47 14.91 -6.09
N THR A 35 -11.00 13.95 -6.86
CA THR A 35 -10.19 12.99 -7.63
C THR A 35 -9.63 13.57 -8.93
N ASP A 36 -10.01 14.80 -9.27
CA ASP A 36 -9.54 15.54 -10.43
C ASP A 36 -8.67 16.76 -10.02
N ALA A 37 -8.23 17.55 -11.00
CA ALA A 37 -7.36 18.72 -10.80
C ALA A 37 -8.03 19.89 -10.05
N SER A 38 -9.33 19.83 -9.73
CA SER A 38 -10.05 20.90 -9.02
C SER A 38 -9.91 20.81 -7.49
N GLY A 39 -9.40 19.68 -6.98
CA GLY A 39 -9.25 19.43 -5.55
C GLY A 39 -8.06 20.15 -4.93
N SER A 40 -8.15 20.45 -3.64
CA SER A 40 -7.00 20.88 -2.85
C SER A 40 -6.25 19.68 -2.29
N ALA A 41 -4.92 19.67 -2.42
CA ALA A 41 -4.09 18.58 -1.93
C ALA A 41 -3.63 18.81 -0.47
N LEU A 42 -3.38 17.73 0.27
CA LEU A 42 -2.55 17.76 1.47
C LEU A 42 -1.08 17.76 1.06
N THR A 43 -0.54 18.94 0.74
CA THR A 43 0.83 19.08 0.22
C THR A 43 1.84 18.45 1.18
N ASN A 44 2.73 17.61 0.62
CA ASN A 44 3.76 16.87 1.35
C ASN A 44 3.22 15.94 2.46
N ALA A 45 1.95 15.54 2.40
CA ALA A 45 1.48 14.46 3.24
C ALA A 45 2.13 13.13 2.81
N ALA A 46 2.52 12.32 3.80
CA ALA A 46 3.22 11.06 3.59
C ALA A 46 2.47 9.93 4.29
N LEU A 47 2.02 8.95 3.52
CA LEU A 47 1.39 7.74 4.03
C LEU A 47 2.46 6.66 4.20
N THR A 48 2.61 6.16 5.43
CA THR A 48 3.39 4.95 5.70
C THR A 48 2.44 3.77 5.84
N VAL A 49 2.50 2.83 4.90
CA VAL A 49 1.75 1.57 4.96
C VAL A 49 2.64 0.53 5.62
N ALA A 50 2.20 -0.02 6.75
CA ALA A 50 2.94 -1.00 7.51
C ALA A 50 2.11 -2.27 7.66
N SER A 51 2.69 -3.42 7.33
CA SER A 51 2.03 -4.70 7.54
C SER A 51 2.38 -5.28 8.91
N THR A 52 1.42 -6.01 9.47
CA THR A 52 1.59 -6.87 10.64
C THR A 52 1.09 -8.26 10.25
N LYS A 53 1.94 -9.28 10.39
CA LYS A 53 1.55 -10.67 10.16
C LYS A 53 0.51 -11.09 11.19
N VAL A 54 -0.61 -11.62 10.74
CA VAL A 54 -1.65 -12.24 11.57
C VAL A 54 -1.40 -13.74 11.67
N SER A 55 -1.26 -14.40 10.51
CA SER A 55 -1.03 -15.84 10.37
C SER A 55 -0.28 -16.12 9.07
N SER A 56 0.44 -17.23 9.01
CA SER A 56 1.01 -17.75 7.77
C SER A 56 1.30 -19.24 7.91
N ASP A 57 1.12 -19.98 6.82
CA ASP A 57 1.52 -21.39 6.70
C ASP A 57 3.05 -21.56 6.50
N SER A 58 3.75 -20.48 6.13
CA SER A 58 5.18 -20.47 5.77
C SER A 58 5.91 -19.26 6.39
N THR A 59 7.23 -19.14 6.15
CA THR A 59 7.98 -17.97 6.61
C THR A 59 7.67 -16.77 5.72
N VAL A 60 7.19 -15.68 6.32
CA VAL A 60 6.95 -14.43 5.59
C VAL A 60 7.57 -13.24 6.30
N ASN A 61 7.99 -12.28 5.49
CA ASN A 61 8.53 -11.00 5.91
C ASN A 61 7.44 -9.94 5.89
N THR A 62 7.39 -9.11 6.93
CA THR A 62 6.57 -7.90 6.99
C THR A 62 7.43 -6.69 6.67
N GLY A 63 6.86 -5.72 5.96
CA GLY A 63 7.52 -4.49 5.56
C GLY A 63 6.72 -3.25 5.94
N ASN A 64 7.39 -2.11 5.86
CA ASN A 64 6.78 -0.80 5.91
C ASN A 64 7.25 0.01 4.69
N ALA A 65 6.33 0.77 4.10
CA ALA A 65 6.58 1.58 2.93
C ALA A 65 6.04 2.99 3.15
N THR A 66 6.94 3.97 3.19
CA THR A 66 6.53 5.39 3.09
C THR A 66 6.32 5.72 1.63
N LEU A 67 5.09 5.99 1.24
CA LEU A 67 4.71 6.17 -0.15
C LEU A 67 4.96 7.59 -0.61
N THR A 68 5.55 7.68 -1.79
CA THR A 68 5.57 8.92 -2.57
C THR A 68 4.32 8.96 -3.44
N PRO A 69 3.50 10.02 -3.40
CA PRO A 69 2.42 10.18 -4.36
C PRO A 69 2.96 10.29 -5.78
N GLY A 70 2.28 9.65 -6.72
CA GLY A 70 2.49 9.84 -8.14
C GLY A 70 1.88 11.15 -8.67
N THR A 71 1.81 11.28 -9.99
CA THR A 71 1.45 12.54 -10.68
C THR A 71 0.42 12.32 -11.78
N THR A 72 -0.46 13.30 -12.01
CA THR A 72 -1.34 13.31 -13.18
C THR A 72 -0.79 14.26 -14.23
N THR A 73 -0.44 13.72 -15.40
CA THR A 73 0.04 14.51 -16.54
C THR A 73 -0.88 14.28 -17.72
N SER A 74 -1.43 15.35 -18.29
CA SER A 74 -2.32 15.29 -19.45
C SER A 74 -3.52 14.31 -19.29
N GLY A 75 -4.08 14.23 -18.09
CA GLY A 75 -5.22 13.36 -17.77
C GLY A 75 -4.86 11.91 -17.43
N THR A 76 -3.58 11.52 -17.54
CA THR A 76 -3.11 10.19 -17.14
C THR A 76 -2.47 10.25 -15.77
N THR A 77 -3.00 9.48 -14.82
CA THR A 77 -2.44 9.32 -13.49
C THR A 77 -1.40 8.21 -13.48
N THR A 78 -0.17 8.53 -13.09
CA THR A 78 0.86 7.55 -12.76
C THR A 78 0.93 7.38 -11.26
N ASN A 79 1.16 6.15 -10.82
CA ASN A 79 1.48 5.88 -9.43
C ASN A 79 2.92 6.34 -9.13
N GLY A 80 3.16 6.67 -7.86
CA GLY A 80 4.53 6.84 -7.38
C GLY A 80 5.25 5.50 -7.26
N ALA A 81 6.45 5.52 -6.69
CA ALA A 81 7.23 4.30 -6.48
C ALA A 81 6.46 3.32 -5.57
N ALA A 82 6.41 2.06 -5.98
CA ALA A 82 5.85 0.98 -5.17
C ALA A 82 6.82 0.60 -4.07
N GLY A 83 6.31 0.42 -2.84
CA GLY A 83 7.08 -0.11 -1.73
C GLY A 83 6.61 -1.50 -1.34
N THR A 84 7.54 -2.39 -1.01
CA THR A 84 7.24 -3.73 -0.50
C THR A 84 6.70 -3.64 0.93
N VAL A 85 5.58 -4.30 1.17
CA VAL A 85 4.93 -4.35 2.48
C VAL A 85 4.81 -5.77 3.03
N ALA A 86 4.91 -6.80 2.20
CA ALA A 86 5.12 -8.17 2.65
C ALA A 86 5.82 -8.98 1.55
N SER A 87 6.55 -10.02 1.93
CA SER A 87 7.15 -10.93 0.96
C SER A 87 7.34 -12.33 1.54
N ALA A 88 7.44 -13.31 0.64
CA ALA A 88 7.99 -14.63 0.93
C ALA A 88 9.26 -14.81 0.10
N SER A 89 10.28 -15.41 0.71
CA SER A 89 11.51 -15.78 0.01
C SER A 89 11.27 -17.01 -0.87
N ASP A 90 12.21 -17.29 -1.76
CA ASP A 90 12.20 -18.56 -2.51
C ASP A 90 12.27 -19.74 -1.52
N GLY A 91 11.36 -20.70 -1.68
CA GLY A 91 11.18 -21.80 -0.73
C GLY A 91 10.16 -21.56 0.39
N ASP A 92 9.58 -20.36 0.49
CA ASP A 92 8.54 -20.03 1.48
C ASP A 92 7.22 -19.53 0.86
N GLY A 93 7.09 -19.60 -0.47
CA GLY A 93 5.97 -18.99 -1.18
C GLY A 93 4.62 -19.61 -0.88
N ASN A 94 4.57 -20.94 -0.78
CA ASN A 94 3.32 -21.70 -0.74
C ASN A 94 2.49 -21.44 0.53
N GLY A 95 1.17 -21.57 0.38
CA GLY A 95 0.20 -21.55 1.48
C GLY A 95 -0.51 -20.21 1.62
N ILE A 96 -1.18 -20.03 2.75
CA ILE A 96 -1.95 -18.83 3.06
C ILE A 96 -1.16 -17.95 4.01
N SER A 97 -1.09 -16.66 3.69
CA SER A 97 -0.47 -15.64 4.54
C SER A 97 -1.39 -14.45 4.72
N THR A 98 -1.69 -14.08 5.97
CA THR A 98 -2.63 -13.02 6.32
C THR A 98 -1.91 -11.87 7.01
N PHE A 99 -2.15 -10.66 6.52
CA PHE A 99 -1.56 -9.43 7.03
C PHE A 99 -2.64 -8.40 7.36
N THR A 100 -2.38 -7.58 8.38
CA THR A 100 -3.18 -6.40 8.70
C THR A 100 -2.36 -5.13 8.53
N PHE A 101 -3.03 -4.02 8.25
CA PHE A 101 -2.38 -2.73 8.01
C PHE A 101 -2.85 -1.63 8.98
N GLY A 102 -3.35 -2.03 10.15
CA GLY A 102 -3.86 -1.11 11.18
C GLY A 102 -2.80 -0.20 11.81
N SER A 103 -1.51 -0.54 11.67
CA SER A 103 -0.37 0.27 12.14
C SER A 103 0.08 1.35 11.14
N SER A 104 -0.61 1.48 10.00
CA SER A 104 -0.31 2.50 8.99
C SER A 104 -0.55 3.91 9.52
N THR A 105 0.30 4.86 9.13
CA THR A 105 0.25 6.25 9.62
C THR A 105 0.24 7.23 8.48
N LEU A 106 -0.47 8.34 8.65
CA LEU A 106 -0.48 9.48 7.72
C LEU A 106 0.11 10.70 8.42
N ALA A 107 1.28 11.15 7.97
CA ALA A 107 1.88 12.39 8.43
C ALA A 107 1.40 13.54 7.53
N VAL A 108 0.74 14.53 8.11
CA VAL A 108 0.27 15.73 7.39
C VAL A 108 1.00 16.95 7.94
N PRO A 109 1.84 17.64 7.14
CA PRO A 109 2.57 18.81 7.62
C PRO A 109 1.65 19.90 8.20
N GLY A 110 2.10 20.54 9.27
CA GLY A 110 1.38 21.66 9.88
C GLY A 110 1.10 22.79 8.88
N ALA A 111 2.08 23.05 8.00
CA ALA A 111 2.05 24.09 6.98
C ALA A 111 1.06 23.84 5.82
N THR A 112 0.59 22.60 5.60
CA THR A 112 -0.41 22.39 4.53
C THR A 112 -1.77 22.96 4.94
N THR A 113 -2.39 23.71 4.03
CA THR A 113 -3.77 24.19 4.19
C THR A 113 -4.72 22.99 4.26
N LYS A 114 -5.57 22.99 5.29
CA LYS A 114 -6.57 21.93 5.53
C LYS A 114 -7.96 22.56 5.41
N LEU A 115 -8.76 22.03 4.50
CA LEU A 115 -10.14 22.42 4.31
C LEU A 115 -11.04 21.47 5.10
N ALA A 116 -12.21 21.95 5.53
CA ALA A 116 -13.24 21.12 6.16
C ALA A 116 -13.96 20.24 5.11
N LYS A 117 -13.20 19.36 4.45
CA LYS A 117 -13.64 18.44 3.39
C LYS A 117 -12.97 17.08 3.58
N ALA A 118 -13.54 16.04 2.96
CA ALA A 118 -12.88 14.75 2.87
C ALA A 118 -11.70 14.83 1.90
N TYR A 119 -10.62 14.10 2.21
CA TYR A 119 -9.46 13.94 1.34
C TYR A 119 -9.30 12.46 1.00
N THR A 120 -9.08 12.14 -0.27
CA THR A 120 -8.94 10.77 -0.74
C THR A 120 -7.72 10.64 -1.65
N THR A 121 -7.20 9.41 -1.71
CA THR A 121 -6.19 8.98 -2.67
C THR A 121 -6.50 7.54 -3.07
N THR A 122 -5.82 7.05 -4.10
CA THR A 122 -5.90 5.65 -4.55
C THR A 122 -4.61 4.94 -4.18
N LEU A 123 -4.73 3.75 -3.61
CA LEU A 123 -3.60 2.83 -3.43
C LEU A 123 -3.73 1.69 -4.44
N THR A 124 -2.66 1.42 -5.17
CA THR A 124 -2.56 0.28 -6.08
C THR A 124 -1.71 -0.78 -5.41
N TRP A 125 -2.27 -1.96 -5.26
CA TRP A 125 -1.60 -3.13 -4.71
C TRP A 125 -1.19 -4.06 -5.84
N ASN A 126 0.02 -4.59 -5.77
CA ASN A 126 0.53 -5.57 -6.73
C ASN A 126 1.19 -6.73 -5.99
N LEU A 127 0.81 -7.95 -6.36
CA LEU A 127 1.47 -9.19 -5.96
C LEU A 127 2.28 -9.69 -7.15
N GLY A 128 3.61 -9.79 -6.98
CA GLY A 128 4.50 -10.27 -8.02
C GLY A 128 5.36 -11.44 -7.56
N ASP A 129 5.77 -12.27 -8.51
CA ASP A 129 6.51 -13.52 -8.28
C ASP A 129 8.03 -13.32 -8.08
N THR A 130 8.47 -12.08 -7.85
CA THR A 130 9.89 -11.73 -7.71
C THR A 130 10.24 -11.66 -6.22
N PRO A 131 11.11 -12.54 -5.68
CA PRO A 131 11.58 -12.43 -4.30
C PRO A 131 12.28 -11.08 -4.10
N SER A 132 12.06 -10.44 -2.96
CA SER A 132 12.90 -9.31 -2.55
C SER A 132 14.31 -9.86 -2.30
N ASN A 133 15.30 -9.38 -3.05
CA ASN A 133 16.70 -9.80 -2.94
C ASN A 133 17.43 -9.11 -1.79
#